data_AF-A0A9D2FFW9-F1
#
_entry.id   AF-A0A9D2FFW9-F1
#
_cell.length_a   1.000
_cell.length_b   1.000
_cell.length_c   1.000
_cell.angle_alpha   90.00
_cell.angle_beta   90.00
_cell.angle_gamma   90.00
#
_symmetry.space_group_name_H-M   'P 1'
#
loop_
_entity.id
_entity.type
_entity.pdbx_description
1 polymer ?
#
loop_
_entity_poly.entity_id
_entity_poly.type
_entity_poly.pdbx_seq_one_letter_code
_entity_poly.pdbx_strand_id
1 'polypeptide(L)'
;MKLKNIASLLLAGVMAASMLAGCQNANVDPEDPTNPIQPGTDGISAAVETRVADYLDKTNEKIPEYVDFNDDSDLDTALQYAVEFAGVGDIMPQYLHNDQLEYVNNDIYVRLADAVGDDRSATIANIGDIYTLQKAENANSYQIDDEVVVELYAISSAIGENAVEQQIAEKIAYSVEAYEYSTRNTTGDNSTSDGGNYNHTYTVSVSTYTKAVNSSMEGNFLHMDGAADPSVTFVAVQVVRTSTHQ
;
A
#
# COMPACT_ATOMS: atom_id res chain seq x y z
N MET A 1 31.61 30.18 -34.90
CA MET A 1 31.70 30.27 -33.43
C MET A 1 30.28 30.35 -32.86
N LYS A 2 29.97 29.42 -31.94
CA LYS A 2 28.99 29.53 -30.84
C LYS A 2 27.49 29.51 -31.19
N LEU A 3 26.93 28.30 -31.23
CA LEU A 3 25.61 28.07 -30.66
C LEU A 3 25.70 28.21 -29.13
N LYS A 4 24.76 28.95 -28.55
CA LYS A 4 24.42 29.02 -27.13
C LYS A 4 22.88 29.02 -27.12
N ASN A 5 22.21 27.97 -26.66
CA ASN A 5 21.95 27.55 -25.28
C ASN A 5 20.70 28.20 -24.67
N ILE A 6 19.91 27.32 -24.03
CA ILE A 6 18.96 27.50 -22.92
C ILE A 6 17.48 27.67 -23.30
N ALA A 7 16.82 26.51 -23.27
CA ALA A 7 15.68 26.20 -22.41
C ALA A 7 14.71 27.33 -22.06
N SER A 8 13.46 27.11 -22.44
CA SER A 8 12.33 27.45 -21.57
C SER A 8 11.50 26.19 -21.38
N LEU A 9 11.87 25.45 -20.34
CA LEU A 9 10.99 24.54 -19.61
C LEU A 9 9.91 25.43 -18.99
N LEU A 10 8.67 25.41 -19.50
CA LEU A 10 7.47 25.98 -18.87
C LEU A 10 6.27 25.71 -19.80
N LEU A 11 5.64 24.55 -19.65
CA LEU A 11 4.22 24.38 -19.91
C LEU A 11 3.76 23.17 -19.09
N ALA A 12 3.44 23.39 -17.82
CA ALA A 12 2.08 23.65 -17.35
C ALA A 12 1.21 22.38 -17.40
N GLY A 13 0.81 21.97 -16.19
CA GLY A 13 0.02 20.80 -15.87
C GLY A 13 -1.09 20.48 -16.87
N VAL A 14 -1.02 19.27 -17.38
CA VAL A 14 -2.21 18.49 -17.69
C VAL A 14 -2.33 17.49 -16.55
N MET A 15 -3.18 17.80 -15.57
CA MET A 15 -3.74 16.77 -14.70
C MET A 15 -4.68 15.95 -15.59
N ALA A 16 -4.18 14.84 -16.13
CA ALA A 16 -5.02 13.86 -16.78
C ALA A 16 -5.68 13.04 -15.68
N ALA A 17 -7.01 13.01 -15.75
CA ALA A 17 -7.92 12.41 -14.80
C ALA A 17 -7.64 10.92 -14.61
N SER A 18 -7.66 10.50 -13.34
CA SER A 18 -8.19 9.22 -12.85
C SER A 18 -8.47 8.17 -13.92
N MET A 19 -7.73 7.06 -13.90
CA MET A 19 -8.13 5.84 -14.61
C MET A 19 -9.44 5.33 -14.01
N LEU A 20 -10.53 5.81 -14.61
CA LEU A 20 -11.87 5.32 -14.42
C LEU A 20 -11.91 3.88 -14.93
N ALA A 21 -11.73 2.93 -14.02
CA ALA A 21 -12.14 1.55 -14.22
C ALA A 21 -13.65 1.53 -14.56
N GLY A 22 -13.98 1.17 -15.80
CA GLY A 22 -15.36 1.14 -16.26
C GLY A 22 -15.48 0.78 -17.73
N CYS A 23 -15.69 -0.52 -18.01
CA CYS A 23 -16.07 -1.09 -19.30
C CYS A 23 -16.98 -0.18 -20.16
N GLN A 24 -16.49 0.26 -21.32
CA GLN A 24 -17.18 0.22 -22.63
C GLN A 24 -16.39 1.00 -23.69
N ASN A 25 -15.98 0.30 -24.76
CA ASN A 25 -15.57 0.80 -26.08
C ASN A 25 -15.12 2.27 -26.17
N ALA A 26 -13.85 2.53 -25.87
CA ALA A 26 -13.15 3.67 -26.47
C ALA A 26 -11.77 3.20 -26.92
N ASN A 27 -11.47 3.49 -28.18
CA ASN A 27 -10.26 3.13 -28.90
C ASN A 27 -9.07 3.89 -28.28
N VAL A 28 -8.40 3.27 -27.31
CA VAL A 28 -7.14 3.78 -26.74
C VAL A 28 -6.04 3.53 -27.76
N ASP A 29 -5.37 4.60 -28.21
CA ASP A 29 -4.18 4.50 -29.05
C ASP A 29 -3.11 3.73 -28.24
N PRO A 30 -2.35 2.77 -28.83
CA PRO A 30 -1.33 2.06 -28.09
C PRO A 30 -0.28 3.05 -27.57
N GLU A 31 0.05 2.98 -26.28
CA GLU A 31 1.10 3.83 -25.74
C GLU A 31 2.42 3.58 -26.48
N ASP A 32 3.03 4.67 -26.96
CA ASP A 32 4.38 4.63 -27.50
C ASP A 32 5.36 4.31 -26.35
N PRO A 33 6.14 3.21 -26.43
CA PRO A 33 7.06 2.81 -25.37
C PRO A 33 8.20 3.82 -25.10
N THR A 34 8.26 4.92 -25.86
CA THR A 34 9.20 6.03 -25.66
C THR A 34 8.63 7.21 -24.89
N ASN A 35 7.33 7.22 -24.56
CA ASN A 35 6.76 8.27 -23.73
C ASN A 35 7.23 8.11 -22.28
N PRO A 36 7.66 9.21 -21.63
CA PRO A 36 8.04 9.16 -20.22
C PRO A 36 6.83 8.74 -19.38
N ILE A 37 7.04 7.76 -18.50
CA ILE A 37 6.02 7.31 -17.54
C ILE A 37 5.56 8.52 -16.73
N GLN A 38 4.28 8.87 -16.87
CA GLN A 38 3.69 9.93 -16.06
C GLN A 38 3.44 9.39 -14.67
N PRO A 39 3.86 10.11 -13.61
CA PRO A 39 3.53 9.70 -12.26
C PRO A 39 2.02 9.77 -12.03
N GLY A 40 1.47 8.75 -11.38
CA GLY A 40 0.06 8.63 -11.07
C GLY A 40 -0.17 7.73 -9.86
N THR A 41 -1.22 8.02 -9.10
CA THR A 41 -1.74 7.18 -8.02
C THR A 41 -2.93 6.37 -8.53
N ASP A 42 -2.94 5.07 -8.26
CA ASP A 42 -4.09 4.21 -8.55
C ASP A 42 -4.50 3.44 -7.30
N GLY A 43 -5.77 3.61 -6.91
CA GLY A 43 -6.45 2.77 -5.92
C GLY A 43 -6.80 1.43 -6.56
N ILE A 44 -6.30 0.33 -5.98
CA ILE A 44 -6.43 -1.02 -6.54
C ILE A 44 -7.09 -2.00 -5.56
N SER A 45 -7.78 -1.47 -4.54
CA SER A 45 -8.27 -2.26 -3.40
C SER A 45 -9.22 -3.37 -3.85
N ALA A 46 -10.13 -3.09 -4.79
CA ALA A 46 -11.07 -4.09 -5.31
C ALA A 46 -10.40 -5.21 -6.13
N ALA A 47 -9.32 -4.88 -6.86
CA ALA A 47 -8.54 -5.88 -7.59
C ALA A 47 -7.79 -6.80 -6.62
N VAL A 48 -7.20 -6.21 -5.57
CA VAL A 48 -6.53 -6.96 -4.50
C VAL A 48 -7.53 -7.81 -3.71
N GLU A 49 -8.73 -7.30 -3.38
CA GLU A 49 -9.80 -8.05 -2.72
C GLU A 49 -10.12 -9.35 -3.46
N THR A 50 -10.33 -9.25 -4.77
CA THR A 50 -10.63 -10.40 -5.63
C THR A 50 -9.52 -11.45 -5.52
N ARG A 51 -8.26 -11.02 -5.50
CA ARG A 51 -7.10 -11.93 -5.39
C ARG A 51 -6.92 -12.50 -4.00
N VAL A 52 -7.21 -11.74 -2.95
CA VAL A 52 -7.22 -12.25 -1.58
C VAL A 52 -8.28 -13.33 -1.43
N ALA A 53 -9.49 -13.10 -1.96
CA ALA A 53 -10.56 -14.09 -1.98
C ALA A 53 -10.14 -15.36 -2.74
N ASP A 54 -9.59 -15.21 -3.95
CA ASP A 54 -9.07 -16.34 -4.75
C ASP A 54 -7.92 -17.08 -4.05
N TYR A 55 -7.10 -16.38 -3.27
CA TYR A 55 -6.00 -16.99 -2.52
C TYR A 55 -6.50 -17.81 -1.35
N LEU A 56 -7.43 -17.27 -0.56
CA LEU A 56 -8.03 -17.93 0.60
C LEU A 56 -8.94 -19.10 0.21
N ASP A 57 -9.63 -19.03 -0.93
CA ASP A 57 -10.49 -20.12 -1.42
C ASP A 57 -9.68 -21.42 -1.66
N LYS A 58 -8.39 -21.30 -2.04
CA LYS A 58 -7.49 -22.46 -2.20
C LYS A 58 -7.30 -23.24 -0.90
N THR A 59 -7.49 -22.61 0.25
CA THR A 59 -7.43 -23.24 1.58
C THR A 59 -8.80 -23.43 2.22
N ASN A 60 -9.90 -23.16 1.51
CA ASN A 60 -11.28 -23.10 2.00
C ASN A 60 -11.51 -22.03 3.09
N GLU A 61 -10.67 -21.00 3.10
CA GLU A 61 -10.87 -19.82 3.94
C GLU A 61 -11.53 -18.70 3.14
N LYS A 62 -11.99 -17.65 3.83
CA LYS A 62 -12.63 -16.49 3.19
C LYS A 62 -12.28 -15.19 3.89
N ILE A 63 -12.43 -14.08 3.18
CA ILE A 63 -12.41 -12.76 3.81
C ILE A 63 -13.58 -12.69 4.82
N PRO A 64 -13.33 -12.31 6.08
CA PRO A 64 -14.40 -12.17 7.06
C PRO A 64 -15.38 -11.06 6.67
N GLU A 65 -16.66 -11.20 7.02
CA GLU A 65 -17.73 -10.25 6.64
C GLU A 65 -17.59 -8.85 7.26
N TYR A 66 -16.67 -8.68 8.20
CA TYR A 66 -16.32 -7.42 8.85
C TYR A 66 -15.00 -6.83 8.35
N VAL A 67 -14.47 -7.36 7.24
CA VAL A 67 -13.33 -6.79 6.52
C VAL A 67 -13.78 -6.40 5.12
N ASP A 68 -13.71 -5.10 4.82
CA ASP A 68 -14.04 -4.53 3.52
C ASP A 68 -12.78 -3.99 2.84
N PHE A 69 -12.75 -4.05 1.51
CA PHE A 69 -11.70 -3.43 0.70
C PHE A 69 -12.26 -2.19 0.01
N ASN A 70 -11.69 -1.02 0.26
CA ASN A 70 -12.11 0.22 -0.36
C ASN A 70 -10.92 1.13 -0.61
N ASP A 71 -10.91 1.81 -1.75
CA ASP A 71 -9.89 2.82 -2.04
C ASP A 71 -10.04 4.02 -1.08
N ASP A 72 -8.90 4.63 -0.77
CA ASP A 72 -8.81 5.76 0.15
C ASP A 72 -7.99 6.89 -0.49
N SER A 73 -8.64 8.02 -0.78
CA SER A 73 -8.00 9.18 -1.40
C SER A 73 -6.99 9.88 -0.49
N ASP A 74 -7.15 9.75 0.83
CA ASP A 74 -6.18 10.29 1.78
C ASP A 74 -4.91 9.44 1.78
N LEU A 75 -5.04 8.11 1.65
CA LEU A 75 -3.90 7.20 1.41
C LEU A 75 -3.19 7.52 0.09
N ASP A 76 -3.93 7.74 -1.00
CA ASP A 76 -3.35 8.13 -2.30
C ASP A 76 -2.51 9.42 -2.16
N THR A 77 -3.08 10.43 -1.51
CA THR A 77 -2.43 11.72 -1.27
C THR A 77 -1.20 11.56 -0.38
N ALA A 78 -1.30 10.76 0.68
CA ALA A 78 -0.21 10.49 1.61
C ALA A 78 0.94 9.72 0.94
N LEU A 79 0.62 8.73 0.10
CA LEU A 79 1.59 7.98 -0.68
C LEU A 79 2.32 8.91 -1.63
N GLN A 80 1.59 9.70 -2.43
CA GLN A 80 2.17 10.68 -3.34
C GLN A 80 3.11 11.65 -2.59
N TYR A 81 2.70 12.16 -1.43
CA TYR A 81 3.53 13.03 -0.61
C TYR A 81 4.81 12.32 -0.13
N ALA A 82 4.71 11.11 0.39
CA ALA A 82 5.85 10.38 0.94
C ALA A 82 6.91 10.09 -0.14
N VAL A 83 6.48 9.64 -1.32
CA VAL A 83 7.37 9.24 -2.43
C VAL A 83 8.02 10.42 -3.17
N GLU A 84 7.57 11.65 -2.94
CA GLU A 84 8.30 12.86 -3.37
C GLU A 84 9.70 12.91 -2.75
N PHE A 85 9.85 12.40 -1.53
CA PHE A 85 11.13 12.34 -0.81
C PHE A 85 11.98 11.13 -1.19
N ALA A 86 11.44 10.19 -1.96
CA ALA A 86 12.17 9.00 -2.37
C ALA A 86 13.30 9.37 -3.34
N GLY A 87 14.54 9.27 -2.85
CA GLY A 87 15.77 9.50 -3.61
C GLY A 87 16.37 8.20 -4.15
N VAL A 88 17.30 8.32 -5.10
CA VAL A 88 17.96 7.19 -5.79
C VAL A 88 18.60 6.21 -4.81
N GLY A 89 19.25 6.72 -3.76
CA GLY A 89 19.92 5.90 -2.76
C GLY A 89 18.97 5.12 -1.84
N ASP A 90 17.74 5.60 -1.67
CA ASP A 90 16.71 4.95 -0.83
C ASP A 90 15.96 3.86 -1.59
N ILE A 91 15.98 3.93 -2.93
CA ILE A 91 15.21 3.08 -3.83
C ILE A 91 16.08 1.99 -4.48
N MET A 92 17.29 2.34 -4.91
CA MET A 92 18.16 1.47 -5.72
C MET A 92 18.70 0.22 -5.01
N PRO A 93 19.04 0.22 -3.70
CA PRO A 93 19.51 -0.99 -3.03
C PRO A 93 18.48 -2.14 -3.05
N GLN A 94 17.19 -1.79 -3.12
CA GLN A 94 16.06 -2.72 -3.16
C GLN A 94 15.69 -3.08 -4.60
N TYR A 95 15.80 -2.11 -5.52
CA TYR A 95 15.53 -2.26 -6.96
C TYR A 95 16.37 -3.35 -7.64
N LEU A 96 17.60 -3.58 -7.17
CA LEU A 96 18.58 -4.37 -7.90
C LEU A 96 18.51 -5.89 -7.67
N HIS A 97 17.73 -6.38 -6.71
CA HIS A 97 17.93 -7.76 -6.22
C HIS A 97 16.70 -8.67 -6.29
N ASN A 98 15.47 -8.15 -6.38
CA ASN A 98 14.29 -8.96 -6.05
C ASN A 98 13.12 -8.76 -7.04
N ASP A 99 12.55 -9.88 -7.53
CA ASP A 99 11.33 -9.93 -8.36
C ASP A 99 10.04 -9.80 -7.51
N GLN A 100 10.13 -9.17 -6.33
CA GLN A 100 9.10 -9.16 -5.30
C GLN A 100 8.94 -7.81 -4.60
N LEU A 101 7.84 -7.65 -3.85
CA LEU A 101 7.60 -6.51 -2.96
C LEU A 101 8.68 -6.41 -1.89
N GLU A 102 9.33 -5.25 -1.78
CA GLU A 102 10.35 -4.99 -0.76
C GLU A 102 9.99 -3.78 0.09
N TYR A 103 10.24 -3.85 1.39
CA TYR A 103 10.02 -2.71 2.29
C TYR A 103 10.95 -1.55 1.92
N VAL A 104 10.40 -0.34 1.80
CA VAL A 104 11.20 0.86 1.52
C VAL A 104 12.05 1.31 2.72
N ASN A 105 12.97 2.25 2.47
CA ASN A 105 13.72 2.89 3.55
C ASN A 105 12.77 3.52 4.60
N ASN A 106 13.17 3.44 5.86
CA ASN A 106 12.37 3.80 7.02
C ASN A 106 11.94 5.28 7.01
N ASP A 107 12.68 6.17 6.36
CA ASP A 107 12.35 7.60 6.30
C ASP A 107 11.14 7.90 5.41
N ILE A 108 11.00 7.22 4.27
CA ILE A 108 9.83 7.33 3.39
C ILE A 108 8.61 6.70 4.09
N TYR A 109 8.80 5.52 4.68
CA TYR A 109 7.75 4.85 5.46
C TYR A 109 7.22 5.74 6.60
N VAL A 110 8.10 6.35 7.40
CA VAL A 110 7.69 7.23 8.51
C VAL A 110 6.86 8.41 8.02
N ARG A 111 7.18 8.99 6.85
CA ARG A 111 6.39 10.08 6.27
C ARG A 111 5.00 9.64 5.87
N LEU A 112 4.87 8.45 5.28
CA LEU A 112 3.56 7.88 4.95
C LEU A 112 2.76 7.62 6.23
N ALA A 113 3.36 6.94 7.20
CA ALA A 113 2.72 6.62 8.49
C ALA A 113 2.23 7.88 9.20
N ASP A 114 3.06 8.92 9.31
CA ASP A 114 2.68 10.19 9.94
C ASP A 114 1.55 10.89 9.15
N ALA A 115 1.52 10.75 7.82
CA ALA A 115 0.50 11.40 6.96
C ALA A 115 -0.87 10.74 7.04
N VAL A 116 -0.93 9.41 7.24
CA VAL A 116 -2.20 8.67 7.41
C VAL A 116 -2.63 8.54 8.88
N GLY A 117 -1.79 8.95 9.82
CA GLY A 117 -2.09 8.88 11.26
C GLY A 117 -1.77 7.53 11.90
N ASP A 118 -0.90 6.72 11.29
CA ASP A 118 -0.39 5.49 11.89
C ASP A 118 0.59 5.83 13.03
N ASP A 119 0.22 5.46 14.25
CA ASP A 119 1.03 5.69 15.44
C ASP A 119 2.18 4.67 15.62
N ARG A 120 2.19 3.64 14.77
CA ARG A 120 3.14 2.51 14.69
C ARG A 120 3.10 1.60 15.91
N SER A 121 1.96 1.55 16.60
CA SER A 121 1.75 0.67 17.75
C SER A 121 1.41 -0.77 17.36
N ALA A 122 0.92 -0.95 16.13
CA ALA A 122 0.49 -2.21 15.54
C ALA A 122 1.07 -2.40 14.12
N THR A 123 0.82 -3.57 13.54
CA THR A 123 1.12 -3.92 12.15
C THR A 123 -0.10 -4.53 11.50
N ILE A 124 -0.11 -4.66 10.17
CA ILE A 124 -1.19 -5.34 9.44
C ILE A 124 -1.35 -6.76 10.00
N ALA A 125 -0.26 -7.43 10.37
CA ALA A 125 -0.33 -8.78 10.91
C ALA A 125 -1.01 -8.91 12.28
N ASN A 126 -1.17 -7.82 13.06
CA ASN A 126 -1.67 -7.90 14.44
C ASN A 126 -2.75 -6.88 14.81
N ILE A 127 -3.15 -5.98 13.91
CA ILE A 127 -4.16 -4.95 14.20
C ILE A 127 -5.51 -5.55 14.65
N GLY A 128 -5.86 -6.72 14.11
CA GLY A 128 -7.04 -7.49 14.47
C GLY A 128 -6.77 -8.72 15.35
N ASP A 129 -5.54 -8.89 15.85
CA ASP A 129 -5.21 -10.00 16.75
C ASP A 129 -5.84 -9.81 18.14
N ILE A 130 -6.25 -10.93 18.75
CA ILE A 130 -6.94 -10.96 20.04
C ILE A 130 -6.19 -10.20 21.14
N TYR A 131 -4.86 -10.28 21.20
CA TYR A 131 -4.07 -9.61 22.23
C TYR A 131 -4.04 -8.10 22.02
N THR A 132 -3.93 -7.65 20.76
CA THR A 132 -3.99 -6.22 20.40
C THR A 132 -5.35 -5.63 20.77
N LEU A 133 -6.44 -6.32 20.42
CA LEU A 133 -7.80 -5.89 20.71
C LEU A 133 -8.06 -5.83 22.22
N GLN A 134 -7.68 -6.87 22.97
CA GLN A 134 -7.81 -6.88 24.44
C GLN A 134 -7.00 -5.76 25.09
N LYS A 135 -5.81 -5.45 24.59
CA LYS A 135 -5.01 -4.33 25.09
C LYS A 135 -5.71 -2.99 24.87
N ALA A 136 -6.34 -2.80 23.71
CA ALA A 136 -7.13 -1.59 23.41
C ALA A 136 -8.36 -1.48 24.33
N GLU A 137 -9.13 -2.56 24.49
CA GLU A 137 -10.30 -2.59 25.38
C GLU A 137 -9.93 -2.32 26.85
N ASN A 138 -8.80 -2.84 27.32
CA ASN A 138 -8.31 -2.61 28.69
C ASN A 138 -7.77 -1.19 28.92
N ALA A 139 -7.27 -0.54 27.87
CA ALA A 139 -6.78 0.84 27.95
C ALA A 139 -7.93 1.84 28.12
N ASN A 140 -9.05 1.61 27.44
CA ASN A 140 -10.26 2.41 27.59
C ASN A 140 -11.52 1.59 27.32
N SER A 141 -12.25 1.30 28.40
CA SER A 141 -13.49 0.52 28.33
C SER A 141 -14.68 1.28 27.73
N TYR A 142 -14.59 2.60 27.56
CA TYR A 142 -15.72 3.45 27.14
C TYR A 142 -15.63 3.98 25.70
N GLN A 143 -14.41 4.11 25.17
CA GLN A 143 -14.17 4.50 23.78
C GLN A 143 -12.80 3.99 23.34
N ILE A 144 -12.76 3.27 22.22
CA ILE A 144 -11.53 2.90 21.53
C ILE A 144 -11.50 3.73 20.26
N ASP A 145 -10.45 4.53 20.08
CA ASP A 145 -10.25 5.29 18.86
C ASP A 145 -9.91 4.36 17.69
N ASP A 146 -10.16 4.82 16.47
CA ASP A 146 -9.79 4.08 15.28
C ASP A 146 -8.27 3.87 15.24
N GLU A 147 -7.86 2.67 14.86
CA GLU A 147 -6.45 2.34 14.68
C GLU A 147 -6.15 2.32 13.20
N VAL A 148 -5.12 3.06 12.79
CA VAL A 148 -4.63 3.08 11.41
C VAL A 148 -3.26 2.44 11.39
N VAL A 149 -3.07 1.48 10.50
CA VAL A 149 -1.76 0.90 10.21
C VAL A 149 -1.50 0.97 8.73
N VAL A 150 -0.28 1.32 8.34
CA VAL A 150 0.16 1.29 6.95
C VAL A 150 1.48 0.53 6.78
N GLU A 151 1.65 -0.12 5.64
CA GLU A 151 2.93 -0.68 5.20
C GLU A 151 3.27 -0.12 3.81
N LEU A 152 4.56 0.11 3.57
CA LEU A 152 5.05 0.69 2.32
C LEU A 152 6.10 -0.21 1.66
N TYR A 153 5.86 -0.52 0.40
CA TYR A 153 6.70 -1.34 -0.45
C TYR A 153 7.16 -0.60 -1.70
N ALA A 154 8.24 -1.08 -2.28
CA ALA A 154 8.67 -0.77 -3.64
C ALA A 154 8.83 -2.07 -4.44
N ILE A 155 8.52 -1.97 -5.72
CA ILE A 155 8.67 -3.07 -6.69
C ILE A 155 9.07 -2.49 -8.05
N SER A 156 9.81 -3.27 -8.83
CA SER A 156 10.18 -2.90 -10.20
C SER A 156 8.91 -2.74 -11.05
N SER A 157 8.77 -1.60 -11.73
CA SER A 157 7.64 -1.39 -12.66
C SER A 157 7.73 -2.25 -13.93
N ALA A 158 8.80 -3.03 -14.10
CA ALA A 158 8.86 -4.06 -15.13
C ALA A 158 7.98 -5.29 -14.80
N ILE A 159 7.62 -5.46 -13.53
CA ILE A 159 6.67 -6.48 -13.09
C ILE A 159 5.27 -6.02 -13.46
N GLY A 160 4.53 -6.87 -14.17
CA GLY A 160 3.17 -6.52 -14.61
C GLY A 160 2.21 -6.33 -13.44
N GLU A 161 1.30 -5.37 -13.58
CA GLU A 161 0.28 -4.99 -12.59
C GLU A 161 -0.42 -6.21 -11.93
N ASN A 162 -0.92 -7.15 -12.74
CA ASN A 162 -1.53 -8.40 -12.24
C ASN A 162 -0.64 -9.18 -11.26
N ALA A 163 0.69 -9.21 -11.49
CA ALA A 163 1.62 -9.89 -10.62
C ALA A 163 1.90 -9.08 -9.35
N VAL A 164 1.93 -7.75 -9.44
CA VAL A 164 2.03 -6.86 -8.27
C VAL A 164 0.82 -7.07 -7.35
N GLU A 165 -0.39 -6.97 -7.89
CA GLU A 165 -1.64 -7.21 -7.15
C GLU A 165 -1.66 -8.59 -6.50
N GLN A 166 -1.20 -9.63 -7.21
CA GLN A 166 -1.11 -10.99 -6.66
C GLN A 166 -0.16 -11.06 -5.48
N GLN A 167 1.02 -10.43 -5.57
CA GLN A 167 1.97 -10.41 -4.46
C GLN A 167 1.42 -9.65 -3.24
N ILE A 168 0.69 -8.55 -3.45
CA ILE A 168 0.02 -7.82 -2.36
C ILE A 168 -0.97 -8.76 -1.67
N ALA A 169 -1.84 -9.41 -2.44
CA ALA A 169 -2.84 -10.32 -1.92
C ALA A 169 -2.23 -11.47 -1.11
N GLU A 170 -1.20 -12.13 -1.64
CA GLU A 170 -0.49 -13.21 -0.95
C GLU A 170 0.13 -12.77 0.38
N LYS A 171 0.58 -11.51 0.45
CA LYS A 171 1.22 -10.95 1.63
C LYS A 171 0.23 -10.65 2.76
N ILE A 172 -0.99 -10.23 2.43
CA ILE A 172 -1.98 -9.78 3.42
C ILE A 172 -3.08 -10.80 3.73
N ALA A 173 -3.30 -11.78 2.85
CA ALA A 173 -4.46 -12.70 2.94
C ALA A 173 -4.59 -13.38 4.30
N TYR A 174 -3.50 -13.99 4.81
CA TYR A 174 -3.52 -14.67 6.12
C TYR A 174 -3.67 -13.70 7.30
N SER A 175 -3.25 -12.45 7.16
CA SER A 175 -3.46 -11.46 8.22
C SER A 175 -4.93 -11.04 8.26
N VAL A 176 -5.50 -10.74 7.10
CA VAL A 176 -6.90 -10.33 6.93
C VAL A 176 -7.89 -11.41 7.38
N GLU A 177 -7.63 -12.66 7.03
CA GLU A 177 -8.46 -13.80 7.44
C GLU A 177 -8.48 -14.00 8.95
N ALA A 178 -7.35 -13.77 9.62
CA ALA A 178 -7.20 -13.97 11.06
C ALA A 178 -7.68 -12.80 11.92
N TYR A 179 -8.17 -11.69 11.34
CA TYR A 179 -8.71 -10.60 12.13
C TYR A 179 -9.94 -11.03 12.90
N GLU A 180 -10.07 -10.57 14.15
CA GLU A 180 -11.18 -10.93 15.00
C GLU A 180 -12.26 -9.82 15.00
N TYR A 181 -13.52 -10.24 14.97
CA TYR A 181 -14.65 -9.33 15.11
C TYR A 181 -14.81 -8.81 16.54
N SER A 182 -14.43 -9.60 17.55
CA SER A 182 -14.59 -9.24 18.96
C SER A 182 -13.66 -10.09 19.81
N THR A 183 -13.29 -9.60 20.99
CA THR A 183 -12.40 -10.32 21.91
C THR A 183 -13.06 -11.51 22.62
N ARG A 184 -14.32 -11.84 22.31
CA ARG A 184 -15.04 -12.98 22.88
C ARG A 184 -14.40 -14.29 22.43
N ASN A 185 -13.87 -15.05 23.38
CA ASN A 185 -13.28 -16.37 23.15
C ASN A 185 -14.29 -17.32 22.44
N THR A 186 -13.99 -17.73 21.21
CA THR A 186 -14.77 -18.70 20.41
C THR A 186 -14.38 -20.15 20.72
N THR A 187 -13.28 -20.38 21.44
CA THR A 187 -12.96 -21.71 21.96
C THR A 187 -13.71 -21.93 23.26
N GLY A 188 -14.62 -22.90 23.27
CA GLY A 188 -15.49 -23.25 24.40
C GLY A 188 -14.77 -23.82 25.62
N ASP A 189 -13.58 -23.33 25.95
CA ASP A 189 -12.96 -23.54 27.25
C ASP A 189 -13.61 -22.61 28.26
N ASN A 190 -14.02 -23.20 29.37
CA ASN A 190 -14.93 -22.68 30.38
C ASN A 190 -14.26 -21.61 31.27
N SER A 191 -13.38 -20.81 30.70
CA SER A 191 -12.73 -19.67 31.30
C SER A 191 -13.63 -18.46 31.10
N THR A 192 -14.11 -17.88 32.20
CA THR A 192 -15.00 -16.73 32.29
C THR A 192 -14.38 -15.48 31.66
N SER A 193 -14.35 -15.42 30.33
CA SER A 193 -14.03 -14.22 29.59
C SER A 193 -15.38 -13.61 29.25
N ASP A 194 -15.80 -12.61 30.04
CA ASP A 194 -16.92 -11.75 29.68
C ASP A 194 -16.71 -11.33 28.22
N GLY A 195 -17.74 -11.47 27.38
CA GLY A 195 -17.61 -11.17 25.95
C GLY A 195 -17.03 -9.78 25.71
N GLY A 196 -16.21 -9.62 24.68
CA GLY A 196 -15.62 -8.34 24.32
C GLY A 196 -16.67 -7.23 24.30
N ASN A 197 -16.32 -6.07 24.85
CA ASN A 197 -17.23 -4.92 24.93
C ASN A 197 -17.39 -4.23 23.57
N TYR A 198 -16.53 -4.57 22.60
CA TYR A 198 -16.49 -3.97 21.28
C TYR A 198 -16.65 -5.00 20.17
N ASN A 199 -17.19 -4.50 19.07
CA ASN A 199 -17.16 -5.12 17.75
C ASN A 199 -16.19 -4.33 16.87
N HIS A 200 -15.38 -5.04 16.09
CA HIS A 200 -14.35 -4.46 15.24
C HIS A 200 -14.64 -4.73 13.77
N THR A 201 -14.50 -3.69 12.97
CA THR A 201 -14.56 -3.77 11.50
C THR A 201 -13.29 -3.19 10.92
N TYR A 202 -12.89 -3.67 9.75
CA TYR A 202 -11.62 -3.31 9.12
C TYR A 202 -11.85 -2.83 7.70
N THR A 203 -11.22 -1.74 7.33
CA THR A 203 -11.15 -1.28 5.93
C THR A 203 -9.72 -1.42 5.45
N VAL A 204 -9.52 -2.24 4.42
CA VAL A 204 -8.24 -2.42 3.74
C VAL A 204 -8.23 -1.54 2.50
N SER A 205 -7.21 -0.69 2.39
CA SER A 205 -7.02 0.21 1.26
C SER A 205 -5.64 0.00 0.65
N VAL A 206 -5.57 -0.11 -0.67
CA VAL A 206 -4.32 -0.32 -1.40
C VAL A 206 -4.15 0.78 -2.43
N SER A 207 -3.05 1.52 -2.29
CA SER A 207 -2.67 2.59 -3.22
C SER A 207 -1.33 2.25 -3.86
N THR A 208 -1.20 2.54 -5.15
CA THR A 208 0.08 2.43 -5.87
C THR A 208 0.48 3.77 -6.44
N TYR A 209 1.79 4.02 -6.51
CA TYR A 209 2.33 5.20 -7.18
C TYR A 209 3.59 4.87 -7.97
N THR A 210 3.57 5.12 -9.27
CA THR A 210 4.72 4.84 -10.14
C THR A 210 5.49 6.12 -10.44
N LYS A 211 6.82 6.08 -10.32
CA LYS A 211 7.70 7.21 -10.63
C LYS A 211 9.00 6.74 -11.28
N ALA A 212 9.47 7.50 -12.26
CA ALA A 212 10.82 7.34 -12.81
C ALA A 212 11.88 7.80 -11.79
N VAL A 213 12.90 6.98 -11.60
CA VAL A 213 14.03 7.24 -10.72
C VAL A 213 15.32 7.31 -11.55
N ASN A 214 16.08 8.39 -11.40
CA ASN A 214 17.36 8.52 -12.09
C ASN A 214 18.34 7.49 -11.54
N SER A 215 18.75 6.49 -12.32
CA SER A 215 19.70 5.46 -11.86
C SER A 215 21.17 5.83 -12.02
N SER A 216 21.47 6.98 -12.62
CA SER A 216 22.84 7.45 -12.81
C SER A 216 23.41 8.04 -11.52
N MET A 217 24.26 7.26 -10.84
CA MET A 217 25.13 7.78 -9.79
C MET A 217 26.50 8.14 -10.39
N GLU A 218 26.75 9.43 -10.67
CA GLU A 218 28.11 9.89 -10.97
C GLU A 218 28.90 10.09 -9.66
N GLY A 219 29.63 9.06 -9.23
CA GLY A 219 30.42 9.09 -7.99
C GLY A 219 31.52 8.02 -7.91
N ASN A 220 32.67 8.42 -7.38
CA ASN A 220 34.02 7.86 -7.58
C ASN A 220 34.31 6.41 -7.08
N PHE A 221 33.31 5.57 -6.78
CA PHE A 221 33.55 4.22 -6.23
C PHE A 221 32.67 3.09 -6.78
N LEU A 222 31.57 3.36 -7.49
CA LEU A 222 30.75 2.32 -8.14
C LEU A 222 30.18 2.87 -9.45
N HIS A 223 30.78 2.47 -10.58
CA HIS A 223 30.22 2.73 -11.90
C HIS A 223 29.22 1.61 -12.20
N MET A 224 27.94 1.89 -12.00
CA MET A 224 26.86 1.03 -12.49
C MET A 224 26.36 1.64 -13.80
N ASP A 225 26.51 0.93 -14.92
CA ASP A 225 25.81 1.27 -16.16
C ASP A 225 24.31 1.13 -15.87
N GLY A 226 23.65 2.26 -15.59
CA GLY A 226 22.23 2.34 -15.29
C GLY A 226 21.39 2.21 -16.56
N ALA A 227 20.17 1.68 -16.42
CA ALA A 227 19.14 1.87 -17.43
C ALA A 227 18.81 3.37 -17.56
N ALA A 228 18.52 3.85 -18.76
CA ALA A 228 17.94 5.18 -18.92
C ALA A 228 16.55 5.17 -18.27
N ASP A 229 16.35 5.97 -17.23
CA ASP A 229 15.07 6.22 -16.57
C ASP A 229 14.29 4.98 -16.07
N PRO A 230 14.85 4.12 -15.18
CA PRO A 230 14.07 3.05 -14.59
C PRO A 230 12.92 3.61 -13.75
N SER A 231 11.78 2.94 -13.77
CA SER A 231 10.61 3.26 -12.96
C SER A 231 10.43 2.28 -11.82
N VAL A 232 9.94 2.83 -10.70
CA VAL A 232 9.60 2.06 -9.51
C VAL A 232 8.16 2.35 -9.16
N THR A 233 7.44 1.27 -8.83
CA THR A 233 6.07 1.33 -8.32
C THR A 233 6.15 1.17 -6.81
N PHE A 234 5.69 2.21 -6.10
CA PHE A 234 5.48 2.16 -4.67
C PHE A 234 4.09 1.62 -4.38
N VAL A 235 3.96 0.82 -3.34
CA VAL A 235 2.69 0.21 -2.93
C VAL A 235 2.49 0.48 -1.45
N ALA A 236 1.42 1.20 -1.12
CA ALA A 236 0.96 1.36 0.24
C ALA A 236 -0.23 0.44 0.50
N VAL A 237 -0.19 -0.30 1.60
CA VAL A 237 -1.34 -1.04 2.11
C VAL A 237 -1.70 -0.47 3.46
N GLN A 238 -2.92 0.02 3.62
CA GLN A 238 -3.46 0.56 4.85
C GLN A 238 -4.57 -0.36 5.37
N VAL A 239 -4.63 -0.51 6.69
CA VAL A 239 -5.78 -1.12 7.38
C VAL A 239 -6.24 -0.16 8.47
N VAL A 240 -7.52 0.20 8.42
CA VAL A 240 -8.18 0.98 9.47
C VAL A 240 -9.11 0.07 10.25
N ARG A 241 -8.89 -0.07 11.56
CA ARG A 241 -9.80 -0.76 12.47
C ARG A 241 -10.70 0.25 13.17
N THR A 242 -12.01 0.08 13.00
CA THR A 242 -13.03 0.81 13.76
C THR A 242 -13.64 -0.07 14.82
N SER A 243 -13.84 0.49 16.03
CA SER A 243 -14.36 -0.25 17.19
C SER A 243 -15.68 0.36 17.66
N THR A 244 -16.75 -0.44 17.69
CA THR A 244 -18.07 -0.01 18.16
C THR A 244 -18.44 -0.72 19.46
N HIS A 245 -18.75 0.05 20.50
CA HIS A 245 -19.22 -0.50 21.78
C HIS A 245 -20.56 -1.24 21.60
N GLN A 246 -20.69 -2.43 22.22
CA GLN A 246 -21.90 -3.26 22.19
C GLN A 246 -23.07 -2.70 23.01
#